data_AF-A2DYY8-F1
#
_entry.id   AF-A2DYY8-F1
#
_cell.length_a   1.000
_cell.length_b   1.000
_cell.length_c   1.000
_cell.angle_alpha   90.00
_cell.angle_beta   90.00
_cell.angle_gamma   90.00
#
_symmetry.space_group_name_H-M   'P 1'
#
loop_
_entity.id
_entity.type
_entity.pdbx_description
1 polymer ?
#
loop_
_entity_poly.entity_id
_entity_poly.type
_entity_poly.pdbx_seq_one_letter_code
_entity_poly.pdbx_strand_id
1 'polypeptide(L)'
;MIDEEFQTKYSQIKNVYFQEFKKVEDEKLLEKFKNYSSEFQTPVLKAVMHNDEKAFISIAEGEDFDEKQTFQSCFFPNRDYSYSLLELCCYYGAVDCFKQLQTKFELKFSKICLMLSFLGGNPEIMSECLKYQIPTEECMEYAIFSHNIDFVTFLFNEYNIKINADYCCKYDNLLALFVYLDQTKALDECLKFSININIQDFCDYLIKYGANVNSGVLHDAVKLNNLKLIRFLISKGAHVNEIVYEKTPLIIACEYNYMETLSTLIQLGADPEIETSYGKTVLYRAIELDHNEIVDFLISKNINYCKKAFLMQLKETTPRSLKFSFLAGHT
;
A
#
# COMPACT_ATOMS: atom_id res chain seq x y z
N MET A 1 -10.51 -17.27 12.54
CA MET A 1 -10.89 -16.19 13.49
C MET A 1 -11.71 -15.11 12.81
N ILE A 2 -11.63 -14.95 11.49
CA ILE A 2 -12.59 -14.11 10.75
C ILE A 2 -13.88 -14.91 10.58
N ASP A 3 -15.01 -14.38 11.02
CA ASP A 3 -16.30 -15.06 10.85
C ASP A 3 -16.74 -15.08 9.38
N GLU A 4 -17.50 -16.11 9.00
CA GLU A 4 -18.00 -16.29 7.62
C GLU A 4 -18.86 -15.10 7.17
N GLU A 5 -19.52 -14.41 8.09
CA GLU A 5 -20.37 -13.25 7.82
C GLU A 5 -19.53 -12.06 7.34
N PHE A 6 -18.42 -11.75 8.00
CA PHE A 6 -17.48 -10.70 7.64
C PHE A 6 -16.76 -11.04 6.32
N GLN A 7 -16.35 -12.30 6.13
CA GLN A 7 -15.79 -12.77 4.86
C GLN A 7 -16.79 -12.63 3.69
N THR A 8 -18.06 -12.95 3.92
CA THR A 8 -19.12 -12.86 2.91
C THR A 8 -19.44 -11.40 2.57
N LYS A 9 -19.57 -10.54 3.58
CA LYS A 9 -19.75 -9.09 3.40
C LYS A 9 -18.60 -8.50 2.58
N TYR A 10 -17.37 -8.88 2.87
CA TYR A 10 -16.21 -8.34 2.16
C TYR A 10 -16.02 -8.93 0.76
N SER A 11 -16.40 -10.19 0.54
CA SER A 11 -16.44 -10.80 -0.79
C SER A 11 -17.46 -10.13 -1.72
N GLN A 12 -18.51 -9.52 -1.17
CA GLN A 12 -19.45 -8.69 -1.93
C GLN A 12 -18.86 -7.29 -2.23
N ILE A 13 -18.13 -6.69 -1.29
CA ILE A 13 -17.37 -5.43 -1.49
C ILE A 13 -16.25 -5.63 -2.54
N LYS A 14 -15.62 -6.82 -2.58
CA LYS A 14 -14.64 -7.24 -3.60
C LYS A 14 -15.20 -7.14 -5.02
N ASN A 15 -16.45 -7.50 -5.25
CA ASN A 15 -17.08 -7.36 -6.57
C ASN A 15 -17.25 -5.89 -6.96
N VAL A 16 -17.33 -4.97 -6.00
CA VAL A 16 -17.42 -3.53 -6.27
C VAL A 16 -16.01 -2.96 -6.51
N TYR A 17 -15.05 -3.18 -5.62
CA TYR A 17 -13.69 -2.64 -5.74
C TYR A 17 -12.87 -3.26 -6.89
N PHE A 18 -12.98 -4.56 -7.14
CA PHE A 18 -12.30 -5.22 -8.27
C PHE A 18 -12.98 -4.89 -9.61
N GLN A 19 -14.30 -4.63 -9.61
CA GLN A 19 -14.96 -4.01 -10.77
C GLN A 19 -14.58 -2.55 -10.93
N GLU A 20 -14.30 -1.79 -9.87
CA GLU A 20 -13.79 -0.41 -9.93
C GLU A 20 -12.32 -0.35 -10.37
N PHE A 21 -11.47 -1.33 -10.02
CA PHE A 21 -10.12 -1.43 -10.58
C PHE A 21 -10.11 -1.91 -12.05
N LYS A 22 -11.11 -2.70 -12.47
CA LYS A 22 -11.36 -2.95 -13.91
C LYS A 22 -12.05 -1.76 -14.61
N LYS A 23 -12.82 -0.95 -13.87
CA LYS A 23 -13.39 0.33 -14.27
C LYS A 23 -12.48 1.45 -13.77
N VAL A 24 -11.22 1.47 -14.22
CA VAL A 24 -10.54 2.75 -14.30
C VAL A 24 -11.35 3.59 -15.29
N GLU A 25 -12.36 4.31 -14.79
CA GLU A 25 -13.14 5.34 -15.50
C GLU A 25 -12.36 6.67 -15.54
N ASP A 26 -11.07 6.64 -15.25
CA ASP A 26 -10.21 7.78 -15.53
C ASP A 26 -9.94 7.80 -17.05
N GLU A 27 -10.83 8.48 -17.79
CA GLU A 27 -10.74 8.68 -19.23
C GLU A 27 -9.35 9.16 -19.65
N LYS A 28 -8.62 9.93 -18.80
CA LYS A 28 -7.24 10.35 -19.08
C LYS A 28 -6.22 9.22 -18.99
N LEU A 29 -6.39 8.28 -18.06
CA LEU A 29 -5.58 7.06 -17.99
C LEU A 29 -5.89 6.17 -19.19
N LEU A 30 -7.18 5.95 -19.52
CA LEU A 30 -7.60 5.16 -20.67
C LEU A 30 -7.13 5.74 -22.02
N GLU A 31 -7.15 7.05 -22.16
CA GLU A 31 -6.67 7.76 -23.36
C GLU A 31 -5.13 7.74 -23.45
N LYS A 32 -4.43 7.79 -22.30
CA LYS A 32 -3.00 7.45 -22.23
C LYS A 32 -2.75 6.00 -22.65
N PHE A 33 -3.48 5.02 -22.10
CA PHE A 33 -3.35 3.59 -22.46
C PHE A 33 -3.64 3.32 -23.94
N LYS A 34 -4.62 4.01 -24.54
CA LYS A 34 -4.89 3.96 -25.98
C LYS A 34 -3.73 4.49 -26.81
N ASN A 35 -3.02 5.52 -26.35
CA ASN A 35 -1.83 6.04 -27.03
C ASN A 35 -0.60 5.12 -26.85
N TYR A 36 -0.54 4.30 -25.81
CA TYR A 36 0.50 3.28 -25.62
C TYR A 36 0.24 1.97 -26.38
N SER A 37 -0.92 1.82 -27.03
CA SER A 37 -1.30 0.58 -27.73
C SER A 37 -0.45 0.28 -28.99
N SER A 38 0.45 1.18 -29.39
CA SER A 38 1.38 0.94 -30.49
C SER A 38 2.48 -0.07 -30.15
N GLU A 39 2.82 -0.25 -28.87
CA GLU A 39 3.84 -1.21 -28.41
C GLU A 39 3.34 -2.67 -28.42
N PHE A 40 2.02 -2.89 -28.38
CA PHE A 40 1.40 -4.21 -28.44
C PHE A 40 1.12 -4.70 -29.87
N GLN A 41 1.81 -4.15 -30.87
CA GLN A 41 1.46 -4.37 -32.27
C GLN A 41 2.02 -5.63 -32.90
N THR A 42 2.99 -6.33 -32.28
CA THR A 42 3.49 -7.57 -32.88
C THR A 42 2.37 -8.61 -32.87
N PRO A 43 2.08 -9.26 -34.02
CA PRO A 43 1.03 -10.28 -34.11
C PRO A 43 1.19 -11.38 -33.06
N VAL A 44 2.44 -11.75 -32.77
CA VAL A 44 2.78 -12.78 -31.77
C VAL A 44 2.36 -12.37 -30.36
N LEU A 45 2.63 -11.11 -29.96
CA LEU A 45 2.30 -10.65 -28.61
C LEU A 45 0.78 -10.55 -28.44
N LYS A 46 0.05 -10.13 -29.48
CA LYS A 46 -1.42 -10.14 -29.48
C LYS A 46 -1.97 -11.56 -29.33
N ALA A 47 -1.40 -12.52 -30.06
CA ALA A 47 -1.81 -13.92 -29.93
C ALA A 47 -1.60 -14.43 -28.50
N VAL A 48 -0.45 -14.14 -27.88
CA VAL A 48 -0.18 -14.50 -26.47
C VAL A 48 -1.14 -13.79 -25.50
N MET A 49 -1.32 -12.46 -25.62
CA MET A 49 -2.20 -11.69 -24.74
C MET A 49 -3.64 -12.21 -24.71
N HIS A 50 -4.13 -12.69 -25.85
CA HIS A 50 -5.48 -13.22 -25.99
C HIS A 50 -5.55 -14.75 -25.86
N ASN A 51 -4.41 -15.41 -25.60
CA ASN A 51 -4.27 -16.87 -25.65
C ASN A 51 -4.86 -17.48 -26.94
N ASP A 52 -4.65 -16.82 -28.08
CA ASP A 52 -5.15 -17.26 -29.40
C ASP A 52 -4.18 -18.28 -30.01
N GLU A 53 -4.47 -19.55 -29.74
CA GLU A 53 -3.67 -20.69 -30.22
C GLU A 53 -3.53 -20.70 -31.75
N LYS A 54 -4.61 -20.42 -32.49
CA LYS A 54 -4.61 -20.53 -33.96
C LYS A 54 -3.74 -19.46 -34.59
N ALA A 55 -3.90 -18.22 -34.14
CA ALA A 55 -3.06 -17.12 -34.58
C ALA A 55 -1.60 -17.40 -34.23
N PHE A 56 -1.34 -17.90 -33.02
CA PHE A 56 0.00 -18.23 -32.56
C PHE A 56 0.67 -19.30 -33.45
N ILE A 57 -0.02 -20.40 -33.73
CA ILE A 57 0.50 -21.48 -34.59
C ILE A 57 0.83 -20.94 -35.98
N SER A 58 -0.08 -20.18 -36.58
CA SER A 58 0.14 -19.60 -37.91
C SER A 58 1.37 -18.68 -37.97
N ILE A 59 1.68 -17.98 -36.88
CA ILE A 59 2.85 -17.10 -36.78
C ILE A 59 4.11 -17.93 -36.53
N ALA A 60 4.05 -18.90 -35.62
CA ALA A 60 5.18 -19.75 -35.24
C ALA A 60 5.62 -20.72 -36.36
N GLU A 61 4.83 -20.88 -37.41
CA GLU A 61 5.19 -21.64 -38.62
C GLU A 61 5.84 -20.78 -39.70
N GLY A 62 5.86 -19.45 -39.54
CA GLY A 62 6.55 -18.56 -40.46
C GLY A 62 8.07 -18.69 -40.36
N GLU A 63 8.77 -18.59 -41.50
CA GLU A 63 10.24 -18.67 -41.57
C GLU A 63 10.96 -17.59 -40.74
N ASP A 64 10.29 -16.44 -40.51
CA ASP A 64 10.83 -15.30 -39.77
C ASP A 64 10.55 -15.36 -38.25
N PHE A 65 9.97 -16.45 -37.74
CA PHE A 65 9.67 -16.56 -36.32
C PHE A 65 10.94 -16.86 -35.50
N ASP A 66 11.29 -15.94 -34.59
CA ASP A 66 12.37 -16.13 -33.60
C ASP A 66 11.76 -16.51 -32.25
N GLU A 67 12.00 -17.75 -31.80
CA GLU A 67 11.53 -18.25 -30.51
C GLU A 67 12.26 -17.61 -29.31
N LYS A 68 13.43 -17.02 -29.55
CA LYS A 68 14.26 -16.35 -28.53
C LYS A 68 14.08 -14.84 -28.53
N GLN A 69 13.15 -14.33 -29.35
CA GLN A 69 12.80 -12.92 -29.33
C GLN A 69 12.40 -12.49 -27.92
N THR A 70 12.84 -11.28 -27.55
CA THR A 70 12.55 -10.70 -26.25
C THR A 70 11.79 -9.38 -26.42
N PHE A 71 10.99 -9.05 -25.41
CA PHE A 71 10.13 -7.88 -25.41
C PHE A 71 10.36 -7.07 -24.15
N GLN A 72 10.41 -5.76 -24.31
CA GLN A 72 10.50 -4.81 -23.22
C GLN A 72 9.29 -3.88 -23.30
N SER A 73 8.66 -3.62 -22.17
CA SER A 73 7.51 -2.71 -22.10
C SER A 73 7.41 -2.10 -20.72
N CYS A 74 6.88 -0.87 -20.67
CA CYS A 74 6.56 -0.22 -19.41
C CYS A 74 5.40 -0.89 -18.64
N PHE A 75 4.66 -1.80 -19.29
CA PHE A 75 3.57 -2.59 -18.71
C PHE A 75 4.03 -3.91 -18.09
N PHE A 76 5.26 -4.34 -18.33
CA PHE A 76 5.79 -5.55 -17.71
C PHE A 76 6.29 -5.27 -16.28
N PRO A 77 6.35 -6.28 -15.40
CA PRO A 77 6.68 -6.08 -14.00
C PRO A 77 8.03 -5.37 -13.76
N ASN A 78 9.04 -5.65 -14.59
CA ASN A 78 10.33 -4.96 -14.57
C ASN A 78 10.59 -4.28 -15.93
N ARG A 79 10.67 -2.96 -15.91
CA ARG A 79 10.84 -2.13 -17.12
C ARG A 79 12.21 -2.30 -17.78
N ASP A 80 13.22 -2.67 -17.02
CA ASP A 80 14.60 -2.82 -17.52
C ASP A 80 14.91 -4.26 -17.95
N TYR A 81 13.95 -5.17 -17.77
CA TYR A 81 14.08 -6.57 -18.17
C TYR A 81 13.41 -6.80 -19.52
N SER A 82 14.11 -7.52 -20.40
CA SER A 82 13.55 -8.00 -21.67
C SER A 82 13.05 -9.43 -21.48
N TYR A 83 11.73 -9.62 -21.60
CA TYR A 83 11.06 -10.89 -21.36
C TYR A 83 11.02 -11.75 -22.62
N SER A 84 11.32 -13.03 -22.47
CA SER A 84 11.11 -14.02 -23.53
C SER A 84 9.62 -14.26 -23.79
N LEU A 85 9.30 -14.81 -24.96
CA LEU A 85 7.92 -15.15 -25.30
C LEU A 85 7.31 -16.17 -24.32
N LEU A 86 8.11 -17.12 -23.82
CA LEU A 86 7.69 -18.10 -22.82
C LEU A 86 7.31 -17.41 -21.50
N GLU A 87 8.12 -16.46 -21.03
CA GLU A 87 7.84 -15.69 -19.81
C GLU A 87 6.58 -14.84 -19.97
N LEU A 88 6.33 -14.29 -21.17
CA LEU A 88 5.10 -13.56 -21.45
C LEU A 88 3.87 -14.48 -21.49
N CYS A 89 3.99 -15.71 -21.98
CA CYS A 89 2.91 -16.68 -21.84
C CYS A 89 2.59 -16.94 -20.37
N CYS A 90 3.59 -17.02 -19.49
CA CYS A 90 3.37 -17.11 -18.04
C CYS A 90 2.67 -15.87 -17.49
N TYR A 91 3.13 -14.67 -17.87
CA TYR A 91 2.59 -13.39 -17.41
C TYR A 91 1.11 -13.20 -17.79
N TYR A 92 0.74 -13.55 -19.02
CA TYR A 92 -0.64 -13.42 -19.50
C TYR A 92 -1.53 -14.62 -19.17
N GLY A 93 -0.97 -15.71 -18.63
CA GLY A 93 -1.72 -16.95 -18.39
C GLY A 93 -2.12 -17.68 -19.68
N ALA A 94 -1.36 -17.46 -20.77
CA ALA A 94 -1.65 -17.96 -22.12
C ALA A 94 -1.22 -19.43 -22.29
N VAL A 95 -2.01 -20.34 -21.74
CA VAL A 95 -1.67 -21.77 -21.61
C VAL A 95 -1.54 -22.47 -22.96
N ASP A 96 -2.32 -22.09 -23.96
CA ASP A 96 -2.30 -22.76 -25.26
C ASP A 96 -1.04 -22.35 -26.04
N CYS A 97 -0.75 -21.05 -26.08
CA CYS A 97 0.51 -20.56 -26.65
C CYS A 97 1.73 -21.12 -25.92
N PHE A 98 1.66 -21.23 -24.59
CA PHE A 98 2.72 -21.83 -23.76
C PHE A 98 3.00 -23.29 -24.14
N LYS A 99 1.94 -24.12 -24.27
CA LYS A 99 2.06 -25.53 -24.67
C LYS A 99 2.65 -25.69 -26.07
N GLN A 100 2.23 -24.84 -27.01
CA GLN A 100 2.77 -24.83 -28.37
C GLN A 100 4.27 -24.50 -28.40
N LEU A 101 4.70 -23.49 -27.63
CA LEU A 101 6.12 -23.16 -27.51
C LEU A 101 6.94 -24.30 -26.92
N GLN A 102 6.45 -24.92 -25.85
CA GLN A 102 7.15 -26.03 -25.20
C GLN A 102 7.26 -27.25 -26.10
N THR A 103 6.19 -27.58 -26.83
CA THR A 103 6.15 -28.75 -27.72
C THR A 103 7.06 -28.59 -28.93
N LYS A 104 7.15 -27.37 -29.50
CA LYS A 104 7.97 -27.12 -30.70
C LYS A 104 9.45 -26.86 -30.39
N PHE A 105 9.76 -26.19 -29.28
CA PHE A 105 11.09 -25.61 -29.07
C PHE A 105 11.80 -26.05 -27.78
N GLU A 106 11.14 -26.81 -26.89
CA GLU A 106 11.72 -27.33 -25.64
C GLU A 106 12.48 -26.27 -24.81
N LEU A 107 11.85 -25.09 -24.66
CA LEU A 107 12.49 -23.93 -24.03
C LEU A 107 12.72 -24.14 -22.53
N LYS A 108 13.87 -23.67 -22.03
CA LYS A 108 14.23 -23.75 -20.61
C LYS A 108 13.36 -22.82 -19.76
N PHE A 109 12.85 -23.35 -18.65
CA PHE A 109 12.12 -22.56 -17.65
C PHE A 109 13.08 -21.71 -16.81
N SER A 110 12.90 -20.40 -16.85
CA SER A 110 13.57 -19.48 -15.94
C SER A 110 12.83 -19.41 -14.60
N LYS A 111 13.48 -18.88 -13.55
CA LYS A 111 12.79 -18.53 -12.30
C LYS A 111 11.68 -17.50 -12.54
N ILE A 112 11.86 -16.63 -13.54
CA ILE A 112 10.90 -15.61 -13.94
C ILE A 112 9.64 -16.24 -14.52
N CYS A 113 9.74 -17.34 -15.28
CA CYS A 113 8.56 -18.10 -15.71
C CYS A 113 7.67 -18.52 -14.54
N LEU A 114 8.28 -19.03 -13.45
CA LEU A 114 7.52 -19.46 -12.28
C LEU A 114 6.87 -18.26 -11.57
N MET A 115 7.61 -17.19 -11.30
CA MET A 115 7.05 -15.99 -10.67
C MET A 115 5.88 -15.41 -11.48
N LEU A 116 6.06 -15.28 -12.80
CA LEU A 116 5.02 -14.75 -13.69
C LEU A 116 3.82 -15.69 -13.79
N SER A 117 4.00 -17.00 -13.66
CA SER A 117 2.88 -17.95 -13.67
C SER A 117 1.89 -17.73 -12.52
N PHE A 118 2.39 -17.31 -11.35
CA PHE A 118 1.56 -16.91 -10.21
C PHE A 118 0.78 -15.62 -10.47
N LEU A 119 1.38 -14.68 -11.23
CA LEU A 119 0.71 -13.44 -11.62
C LEU A 119 -0.34 -13.66 -12.72
N GLY A 120 0.00 -14.45 -13.74
CA GLY A 120 -0.91 -14.79 -14.84
C GLY A 120 -2.10 -15.64 -14.43
N GLY A 121 -2.06 -16.25 -13.23
CA GLY A 121 -3.24 -16.87 -12.62
C GLY A 121 -3.64 -18.21 -13.23
N ASN A 122 -2.83 -18.80 -14.11
CA ASN A 122 -3.13 -20.08 -14.77
C ASN A 122 -2.45 -21.26 -14.04
N PRO A 123 -3.21 -22.14 -13.36
CA PRO A 123 -2.63 -23.23 -12.58
C PRO A 123 -1.87 -24.27 -13.41
N GLU A 124 -2.24 -24.48 -14.68
CA GLU A 124 -1.56 -25.44 -15.54
C GLU A 124 -0.13 -24.98 -15.83
N ILE A 125 0.04 -23.71 -16.23
CA ILE A 125 1.36 -23.12 -16.48
C ILE A 125 2.22 -23.16 -15.21
N MET A 126 1.64 -22.77 -14.08
CA MET A 126 2.34 -22.81 -12.79
C MET A 126 2.79 -24.23 -12.46
N SER A 127 1.91 -25.23 -12.62
CA SER A 127 2.24 -26.63 -12.31
C SER A 127 3.37 -27.17 -13.19
N GLU A 128 3.44 -26.73 -14.45
CA GLU A 128 4.54 -27.09 -15.35
C GLU A 128 5.86 -26.46 -14.90
N CYS A 129 5.85 -25.17 -14.55
CA CYS A 129 7.04 -24.47 -14.06
C CYS A 129 7.60 -25.09 -12.76
N LEU A 130 6.72 -25.54 -11.86
CA LEU A 130 7.10 -26.15 -10.57
C LEU A 130 7.85 -27.49 -10.71
N LYS A 131 7.75 -28.17 -11.86
CA LYS A 131 8.54 -29.40 -12.10
C LYS A 131 10.04 -29.12 -12.19
N TYR A 132 10.41 -27.88 -12.52
CA TYR A 132 11.79 -27.47 -12.79
C TYR A 132 12.31 -26.40 -11.83
N GLN A 133 11.42 -25.65 -11.20
CA GLN A 133 11.76 -24.49 -10.36
C GLN A 133 11.14 -24.62 -8.96
N ILE A 134 11.85 -24.07 -7.96
CA ILE A 134 11.39 -24.02 -6.57
C ILE A 134 10.82 -22.62 -6.29
N PRO A 135 9.60 -22.51 -5.74
CA PRO A 135 9.04 -21.23 -5.32
C PRO A 135 9.90 -20.47 -4.32
N THR A 136 9.87 -19.15 -4.43
CA THR A 136 10.56 -18.20 -3.56
C THR A 136 9.59 -17.17 -3.00
N GLU A 137 10.06 -16.25 -2.15
CA GLU A 137 9.22 -15.17 -1.60
C GLU A 137 8.64 -14.27 -2.69
N GLU A 138 9.33 -14.10 -3.83
CA GLU A 138 8.78 -13.36 -4.98
C GLU A 138 7.55 -14.07 -5.58
N CYS A 139 7.48 -15.41 -5.52
CA CYS A 139 6.28 -16.13 -5.95
C CYS A 139 5.07 -15.79 -5.06
N MET A 140 5.30 -15.60 -3.76
CA MET A 140 4.25 -15.15 -2.83
C MET A 140 3.81 -13.73 -3.14
N GLU A 141 4.75 -12.82 -3.43
CA GLU A 141 4.40 -11.45 -3.87
C GLU A 141 3.49 -11.49 -5.11
N TYR A 142 3.84 -12.29 -6.13
CA TYR A 142 3.09 -12.37 -7.38
C TYR A 142 1.73 -13.08 -7.22
N ALA A 143 1.63 -14.06 -6.32
CA ALA A 143 0.35 -14.68 -5.95
C ALA A 143 -0.58 -13.72 -5.19
N ILE A 144 -0.02 -12.89 -4.31
CA ILE A 144 -0.78 -11.81 -3.64
C ILE A 144 -1.21 -10.78 -4.69
N PHE A 145 -0.32 -10.38 -5.60
CA PHE A 145 -0.60 -9.41 -6.64
C PHE A 145 -1.70 -9.89 -7.62
N SER A 146 -1.77 -11.18 -7.93
CA SER A 146 -2.85 -11.71 -8.78
C SER A 146 -4.21 -11.82 -8.11
N HIS A 147 -4.32 -11.53 -6.81
CA HIS A 147 -5.51 -11.77 -6.01
C HIS A 147 -6.02 -13.23 -6.04
N ASN A 148 -5.14 -14.18 -6.37
CA ASN A 148 -5.44 -15.60 -6.38
C ASN A 148 -5.10 -16.24 -5.03
N ILE A 149 -6.12 -16.42 -4.18
CA ILE A 149 -5.95 -16.93 -2.81
C ILE A 149 -5.62 -18.42 -2.78
N ASP A 150 -6.03 -19.18 -3.79
CA ASP A 150 -5.63 -20.58 -3.90
C ASP A 150 -4.11 -20.68 -4.08
N PHE A 151 -3.52 -19.76 -4.85
CA PHE A 151 -2.06 -19.68 -4.99
C PHE A 151 -1.35 -19.21 -3.71
N VAL A 152 -1.88 -18.20 -3.03
CA VAL A 152 -1.32 -17.72 -1.74
C VAL A 152 -1.33 -18.84 -0.70
N THR A 153 -2.47 -19.53 -0.56
CA THR A 153 -2.62 -20.63 0.40
C THR A 153 -1.80 -21.86 0.00
N PHE A 154 -1.70 -22.18 -1.29
CA PHE A 154 -0.83 -23.22 -1.81
C PHE A 154 0.64 -22.98 -1.45
N LEU A 155 1.17 -21.78 -1.73
CA LEU A 155 2.56 -21.42 -1.41
C LEU A 155 2.85 -21.48 0.09
N PHE A 156 1.89 -21.05 0.91
CA PHE A 156 2.02 -21.15 2.36
C PHE A 156 2.00 -22.60 2.85
N ASN A 157 1.04 -23.41 2.42
CA ASN A 157 0.84 -24.75 2.97
C ASN A 157 1.89 -25.75 2.45
N GLU A 158 2.20 -25.74 1.16
CA GLU A 158 3.07 -26.75 0.52
C GLU A 158 4.55 -26.38 0.61
N TYR A 159 4.87 -25.08 0.60
CA TYR A 159 6.26 -24.59 0.59
C TYR A 159 6.65 -23.83 1.86
N ASN A 160 5.72 -23.62 2.80
CA ASN A 160 5.97 -22.86 4.04
C ASN A 160 6.51 -21.44 3.78
N ILE A 161 6.11 -20.83 2.66
CA ILE A 161 6.46 -19.45 2.34
C ILE A 161 5.50 -18.54 3.08
N LYS A 162 6.04 -17.65 3.92
CA LYS A 162 5.22 -16.76 4.75
C LYS A 162 4.54 -15.70 3.89
N ILE A 163 3.29 -15.40 4.22
CA ILE A 163 2.56 -14.28 3.62
C ILE A 163 3.15 -12.98 4.19
N ASN A 164 3.49 -12.05 3.30
CA ASN A 164 3.96 -10.71 3.68
C ASN A 164 2.79 -9.73 3.61
N ALA A 165 2.42 -9.17 4.76
CA ALA A 165 1.29 -8.26 4.87
C ALA A 165 1.52 -6.89 4.20
N ASP A 166 2.77 -6.45 4.04
CA ASP A 166 3.09 -5.24 3.26
C ASP A 166 2.69 -5.42 1.79
N TYR A 167 2.90 -6.62 1.22
CA TYR A 167 2.44 -6.93 -0.13
C TYR A 167 0.91 -6.99 -0.20
N CYS A 168 0.24 -7.50 0.83
CA CYS A 168 -1.23 -7.46 0.88
C CYS A 168 -1.75 -6.03 0.83
N CYS A 169 -1.10 -5.08 1.50
CA CYS A 169 -1.47 -3.67 1.47
C CYS A 169 -1.11 -3.00 0.16
N LYS A 170 0.11 -3.23 -0.35
CA LYS A 170 0.60 -2.66 -1.61
C LYS A 170 -0.31 -2.97 -2.80
N TYR A 171 -0.92 -4.16 -2.79
CA TYR A 171 -1.80 -4.65 -3.85
C TYR A 171 -3.28 -4.66 -3.45
N ASP A 172 -3.66 -4.03 -2.33
CA ASP A 172 -5.05 -4.01 -1.84
C ASP A 172 -5.70 -5.42 -1.75
N ASN A 173 -4.90 -6.46 -1.50
CA ASN A 173 -5.36 -7.85 -1.41
C ASN A 173 -5.75 -8.22 0.03
N LEU A 174 -6.97 -7.83 0.40
CA LEU A 174 -7.50 -8.05 1.74
C LEU A 174 -7.75 -9.52 2.06
N LEU A 175 -8.05 -10.36 1.06
CA LEU A 175 -8.21 -11.79 1.31
C LEU A 175 -6.88 -12.43 1.70
N ALA A 176 -5.77 -12.03 1.08
CA ALA A 176 -4.45 -12.49 1.51
C ALA A 176 -4.11 -11.96 2.91
N LEU A 177 -4.48 -10.71 3.22
CA LEU A 177 -4.35 -10.16 4.58
C LEU A 177 -5.19 -10.92 5.61
N PHE A 178 -6.36 -11.42 5.23
CA PHE A 178 -7.22 -12.24 6.08
C PHE A 178 -6.61 -13.61 6.35
N VAL A 179 -6.00 -14.25 5.35
CA VAL A 179 -5.24 -15.48 5.53
C VAL A 179 -4.03 -15.23 6.44
N TYR A 180 -3.31 -14.13 6.22
CA TYR A 180 -2.21 -13.69 7.08
C TYR A 180 -2.65 -13.53 8.54
N LEU A 181 -3.75 -12.82 8.78
CA LEU A 181 -4.30 -12.61 10.12
C LEU A 181 -4.71 -13.93 10.77
N ASP A 182 -5.35 -14.83 10.02
CA ASP A 182 -5.76 -16.11 10.57
C ASP A 182 -4.57 -17.00 10.93
N GLN A 183 -3.47 -16.92 10.19
CA GLN A 183 -2.28 -17.71 10.47
C GLN A 183 -1.42 -17.14 11.60
N THR A 184 -1.19 -15.84 11.61
CA THR A 184 -0.28 -15.18 12.55
C THR A 184 -0.95 -14.72 13.83
N LYS A 185 -2.27 -14.48 13.79
CA LYS A 185 -3.03 -13.80 14.83
C LYS A 185 -2.47 -12.41 15.18
N ALA A 186 -1.70 -11.79 14.28
CA ALA A 186 -1.08 -10.49 14.47
C ALA A 186 -2.10 -9.34 14.32
N LEU A 187 -3.00 -9.22 15.29
CA LEU A 187 -4.08 -8.23 15.31
C LEU A 187 -3.57 -6.79 15.24
N ASP A 188 -2.57 -6.43 16.05
CA ASP A 188 -2.02 -5.07 16.13
C ASP A 188 -1.37 -4.63 14.82
N GLU A 189 -0.68 -5.58 14.16
CA GLU A 189 -0.06 -5.34 12.86
C GLU A 189 -1.12 -5.14 11.77
N CYS A 190 -2.12 -6.02 11.74
CA CYS A 190 -3.27 -5.90 10.84
C CYS A 190 -4.05 -4.60 11.06
N LEU A 191 -4.09 -4.08 12.29
CA LEU A 191 -4.73 -2.80 12.59
C LEU A 191 -3.98 -1.64 11.92
N LYS A 192 -2.65 -1.63 11.96
CA LYS A 192 -1.86 -0.61 11.24
C LYS A 192 -2.11 -0.66 9.74
N PHE A 193 -2.20 -1.85 9.17
CA PHE A 193 -2.54 -2.03 7.76
C PHE A 193 -3.95 -1.55 7.41
N SER A 194 -4.95 -1.83 8.25
CA SER A 194 -6.32 -1.37 8.00
C SER A 194 -6.48 0.15 8.01
N ILE A 195 -5.62 0.87 8.75
CA ILE A 195 -5.54 2.34 8.73
C ILE A 195 -5.04 2.84 7.38
N ASN A 196 -3.99 2.22 6.83
CA ASN A 196 -3.41 2.61 5.54
C ASN A 196 -4.37 2.35 4.37
N ILE A 197 -5.08 1.22 4.38
CA ILE A 197 -6.10 0.87 3.36
C ILE A 197 -7.42 1.65 3.61
N ASN A 198 -7.55 2.32 4.76
CA ASN A 198 -8.70 3.14 5.15
C ASN A 198 -10.04 2.37 5.18
N ILE A 199 -10.04 1.16 5.74
CA ILE A 199 -11.23 0.32 5.86
C ILE A 199 -11.71 0.33 7.31
N GLN A 200 -12.62 1.26 7.63
CA GLN A 200 -13.10 1.45 8.99
C GLN A 200 -13.77 0.20 9.59
N ASP A 201 -14.54 -0.56 8.81
CA ASP A 201 -15.18 -1.80 9.26
C ASP A 201 -14.17 -2.86 9.70
N PHE A 202 -13.04 -2.97 8.99
CA PHE A 202 -11.98 -3.90 9.33
C PHE A 202 -11.19 -3.43 10.55
N CYS A 203 -10.96 -2.12 10.68
CA CYS A 203 -10.41 -1.54 11.91
C CYS A 203 -11.30 -1.87 13.12
N ASP A 204 -12.62 -1.69 13.00
CA ASP A 204 -13.56 -1.98 14.09
C ASP A 204 -13.55 -3.47 14.47
N TYR A 205 -13.52 -4.33 13.46
CA TYR A 205 -13.38 -5.77 13.64
C TYR A 205 -12.13 -6.09 14.46
N LEU A 206 -10.96 -5.63 14.04
CA LEU A 206 -9.69 -5.92 14.71
C LEU A 206 -9.70 -5.45 16.17
N ILE A 207 -10.18 -4.23 16.43
CA ILE A 207 -10.28 -3.67 17.79
C ILE A 207 -11.23 -4.52 18.65
N LYS A 208 -12.40 -4.91 18.12
CA LYS A 208 -13.37 -5.76 18.82
C LYS A 208 -12.76 -7.11 19.24
N TYR A 209 -11.87 -7.67 18.43
CA TYR A 209 -11.19 -8.93 18.72
C TYR A 209 -9.87 -8.76 19.50
N GLY A 210 -9.58 -7.55 19.99
CA GLY A 210 -8.50 -7.30 20.94
C GLY A 210 -7.25 -6.63 20.38
N ALA A 211 -7.28 -6.10 19.15
CA ALA A 211 -6.17 -5.28 18.65
C ALA A 211 -5.98 -4.04 19.53
N ASN A 212 -4.74 -3.73 19.89
CA ASN A 212 -4.39 -2.57 20.69
C ASN A 212 -4.50 -1.29 19.87
N VAL A 213 -5.55 -0.51 20.14
CA VAL A 213 -5.78 0.80 19.53
C VAL A 213 -4.75 1.87 19.95
N ASN A 214 -3.96 1.61 20.99
CA ASN A 214 -2.86 2.47 21.48
C ASN A 214 -1.51 1.89 21.07
N SER A 215 -1.35 1.62 19.78
CA SER A 215 -0.13 1.09 19.16
C SER A 215 0.48 2.08 18.16
N GLY A 216 0.13 3.37 18.27
CA GLY A 216 0.48 4.43 17.33
C GLY A 216 -0.42 4.57 16.10
N VAL A 217 -1.53 3.83 16.02
CA VAL A 217 -2.47 3.92 14.87
C VAL A 217 -3.13 5.30 14.74
N LEU A 218 -3.26 6.04 15.86
CA LEU A 218 -3.73 7.43 15.83
C LEU A 218 -2.73 8.35 15.12
N HIS A 219 -1.43 8.16 15.36
CA HIS A 219 -0.37 8.92 14.68
C HIS A 219 -0.40 8.69 13.17
N ASP A 220 -0.63 7.46 12.74
CA ASP A 220 -0.73 7.12 11.32
C ASP A 220 -1.98 7.75 10.68
N ALA A 221 -3.13 7.71 11.36
CA ALA A 221 -4.34 8.41 10.91
C ALA A 221 -4.15 9.93 10.78
N VAL A 222 -3.35 10.56 11.67
CA VAL A 222 -2.98 11.98 11.57
C VAL A 222 -2.07 12.25 10.37
N LYS A 223 -1.07 11.40 10.10
CA LYS A 223 -0.21 11.55 8.92
C LYS A 223 -1.01 11.47 7.61
N LEU A 224 -2.02 10.60 7.57
CA LEU A 224 -2.99 10.48 6.47
C LEU A 224 -3.97 11.65 6.38
N ASN A 225 -3.94 12.59 7.35
CA ASN A 225 -4.85 13.73 7.47
C ASN A 225 -6.34 13.33 7.43
N ASN A 226 -6.68 12.15 7.97
CA ASN A 226 -8.02 11.59 7.86
C ASN A 226 -8.84 11.86 9.14
N LEU A 227 -9.51 13.01 9.18
CA LEU A 227 -10.33 13.44 10.31
C LEU A 227 -11.42 12.43 10.72
N LYS A 228 -12.03 11.74 9.75
CA LYS A 228 -13.06 10.74 10.04
C LYS A 228 -12.45 9.56 10.81
N LEU A 229 -11.29 9.08 10.35
CA LEU A 229 -10.58 7.98 11.00
C LEU A 229 -10.03 8.38 12.38
N ILE A 230 -9.51 9.60 12.53
CA ILE A 230 -9.07 10.15 13.82
C ILE A 230 -10.20 10.13 14.85
N ARG A 231 -11.38 10.67 14.47
CA ARG A 231 -12.57 10.68 15.35
C ARG A 231 -13.02 9.27 15.69
N PHE A 232 -13.00 8.37 14.71
CA PHE A 232 -13.34 6.97 14.91
C PHE A 232 -12.39 6.29 15.90
N LEU A 233 -11.08 6.39 15.73
CA LEU A 233 -10.09 5.76 16.61
C LEU A 233 -10.20 6.25 18.05
N ILE A 234 -10.36 7.56 18.25
CA ILE A 234 -10.57 8.14 19.59
C ILE A 234 -11.87 7.61 20.21
N SER A 235 -12.94 7.48 19.41
CA SER A 235 -14.20 6.86 19.89
C SER A 235 -14.07 5.38 20.27
N LYS A 236 -13.04 4.70 19.74
CA LYS A 236 -12.69 3.31 20.06
C LYS A 236 -11.65 3.19 21.18
N GLY A 237 -11.27 4.30 21.81
CA GLY A 237 -10.38 4.32 22.98
C GLY A 237 -8.93 4.65 22.69
N ALA A 238 -8.59 5.14 21.49
CA ALA A 238 -7.26 5.67 21.21
C ALA A 238 -6.95 6.86 22.13
N HIS A 239 -5.79 6.83 22.78
CA HIS A 239 -5.31 7.90 23.63
C HIS A 239 -4.86 9.08 22.77
N VAL A 240 -5.62 10.17 22.81
CA VAL A 240 -5.35 11.40 22.07
C VAL A 240 -3.96 12.01 22.36
N ASN A 241 -3.38 11.65 23.52
CA ASN A 241 -2.10 12.12 24.03
C ASN A 241 -0.99 11.06 24.00
N GLU A 242 -1.18 9.95 23.30
CA GLU A 242 -0.17 8.88 23.19
C GLU A 242 1.15 9.42 22.62
N ILE A 243 2.28 9.04 23.20
CA ILE A 243 3.60 9.42 22.71
C ILE A 243 4.22 8.23 21.97
N VAL A 244 4.45 8.39 20.67
CA VAL A 244 5.08 7.37 19.82
C VAL A 244 6.25 8.03 19.09
N TYR A 245 7.45 7.44 19.22
CA TYR A 245 8.70 7.99 18.68
C TYR A 245 8.88 9.49 18.99
N GLU A 246 8.68 9.87 20.25
CA GLU A 246 8.82 11.26 20.73
C GLU A 246 7.84 12.27 20.12
N LYS A 247 6.67 11.80 19.66
CA LYS A 247 5.63 12.67 19.10
C LYS A 247 4.26 12.31 19.66
N THR A 248 3.50 13.33 20.03
CA THR A 248 2.05 13.21 20.21
C THR A 248 1.36 13.34 18.84
N PRO A 249 0.10 12.88 18.69
CA PRO A 249 -0.70 13.14 17.50
C PRO A 249 -0.76 14.64 17.17
N LEU A 250 -0.81 15.49 18.20
CA LEU A 250 -0.84 16.94 18.06
C LEU A 250 0.47 17.51 17.49
N ILE A 251 1.63 16.98 17.91
CA ILE A 251 2.94 17.33 17.33
C ILE A 251 3.00 16.93 15.86
N ILE A 252 2.49 15.75 15.48
CA ILE A 252 2.46 15.34 14.06
C ILE A 252 1.59 16.31 13.25
N ALA A 253 0.37 16.60 13.69
CA ALA A 253 -0.49 17.55 12.99
C ALA A 253 0.20 18.92 12.81
N CYS A 254 0.97 19.35 13.81
CA CYS A 254 1.78 20.56 13.74
C CYS A 254 2.92 20.44 12.71
N GLU A 255 3.69 19.35 12.69
CA GLU A 255 4.80 19.16 11.75
C GLU A 255 4.36 19.15 10.28
N TYR A 256 3.17 18.61 10.00
CA TYR A 256 2.58 18.61 8.66
C TYR A 256 1.76 19.86 8.34
N ASN A 257 1.69 20.84 9.26
CA ASN A 257 0.90 22.06 9.14
C ASN A 257 -0.61 21.80 8.89
N TYR A 258 -1.16 20.74 9.48
CA TYR A 258 -2.58 20.38 9.35
C TYR A 258 -3.43 21.10 10.39
N MET A 259 -3.70 22.39 10.15
CA MET A 259 -4.40 23.27 11.09
C MET A 259 -5.80 22.74 11.51
N GLU A 260 -6.58 22.22 10.56
CA GLU A 260 -7.90 21.64 10.86
C GLU A 260 -7.78 20.39 11.74
N THR A 261 -6.82 19.51 11.45
CA THR A 261 -6.54 18.31 12.25
C THR A 261 -6.02 18.66 13.64
N LEU A 262 -5.12 19.64 13.75
CA LEU A 262 -4.61 20.14 15.02
C LEU A 262 -5.74 20.70 15.89
N SER A 263 -6.59 21.56 15.32
CA SER A 263 -7.73 22.14 16.04
C SER A 263 -8.74 21.08 16.46
N THR A 264 -8.98 20.07 15.61
CA THR A 264 -9.85 18.92 15.92
C THR A 264 -9.27 18.09 17.06
N LEU A 265 -7.98 17.77 17.06
CA LEU A 265 -7.34 17.02 18.14
C LEU A 265 -7.47 17.74 19.49
N ILE A 266 -7.27 19.08 19.52
CA ILE A 266 -7.49 19.89 20.73
C ILE A 266 -8.95 19.83 21.19
N GLN A 267 -9.92 19.92 20.28
CA GLN A 267 -11.34 19.75 20.61
C GLN A 267 -11.66 18.35 21.17
N LEU A 268 -10.90 17.33 20.76
CA LEU A 268 -11.00 15.96 21.23
C LEU A 268 -10.18 15.69 22.51
N GLY A 269 -9.63 16.73 23.14
CA GLY A 269 -8.93 16.64 24.43
C GLY A 269 -7.42 16.43 24.33
N ALA A 270 -6.80 16.67 23.17
CA ALA A 270 -5.35 16.71 23.06
C ALA A 270 -4.79 17.81 23.97
N ASP A 271 -3.77 17.46 24.77
CA ASP A 271 -3.09 18.39 25.66
C ASP A 271 -1.85 18.97 24.95
N PRO A 272 -1.87 20.27 24.60
CA PRO A 272 -0.75 20.93 23.95
C PRO A 272 0.44 21.23 24.87
N GLU A 273 0.29 21.04 26.19
CA GLU A 273 1.36 21.25 27.17
C GLU A 273 2.24 20.01 27.35
N ILE A 274 1.90 18.88 26.72
CA ILE A 274 2.73 17.68 26.78
C ILE A 274 4.11 17.96 26.19
N GLU A 275 5.12 17.71 27.03
CA GLU A 275 6.52 17.74 26.65
C GLU A 275 6.99 16.36 26.20
N THR A 276 7.73 16.30 25.09
CA THR A 276 8.48 15.10 24.70
C THR A 276 9.63 14.83 25.67
N SER A 277 10.35 13.71 25.55
CA SER A 277 11.53 13.45 26.40
C SER A 277 12.66 14.48 26.22
N TYR A 278 12.63 15.26 25.13
CA TYR A 278 13.51 16.40 24.88
C TYR A 278 12.99 17.74 25.44
N GLY A 279 11.88 17.74 26.19
CA GLY A 279 11.26 18.97 26.70
C GLY A 279 10.60 19.83 25.61
N LYS A 280 10.27 19.26 24.45
CA LYS A 280 9.65 20.01 23.34
C LYS A 280 8.13 19.86 23.39
N THR A 281 7.40 20.98 23.39
CA THR A 281 5.93 21.02 23.25
C THR A 281 5.51 21.20 21.78
N VAL A 282 4.20 21.08 21.49
CA VAL A 282 3.68 21.38 20.14
C VAL A 282 3.96 22.82 19.70
N LEU A 283 3.87 23.77 20.64
CA LEU A 283 4.17 25.18 20.38
C LEU A 283 5.63 25.37 19.98
N TYR A 284 6.56 24.73 20.71
CA TYR A 284 7.98 24.78 20.36
C TYR A 284 8.19 24.31 18.91
N ARG A 285 7.56 23.19 18.53
CA ARG A 285 7.64 22.65 17.16
C ARG A 285 7.03 23.58 16.11
N ALA A 286 5.88 24.20 16.39
CA ALA A 286 5.26 25.17 15.49
C ALA A 286 6.20 26.34 15.16
N ILE A 287 6.98 26.78 16.14
CA ILE A 287 7.91 27.90 15.99
C ILE A 287 9.19 27.47 15.31
N GLU A 288 9.73 26.30 15.66
CA GLU A 288 10.90 25.71 14.99
C GLU A 288 10.66 25.54 13.47
N LEU A 289 9.40 25.33 13.08
CA LEU A 289 8.97 25.13 11.69
C LEU A 289 8.33 26.38 11.03
N ASP A 290 8.32 27.54 11.71
CA ASP A 290 7.70 28.78 11.22
C ASP A 290 6.19 28.68 10.85
N HIS A 291 5.43 27.81 11.51
CA HIS A 291 3.98 27.62 11.30
C HIS A 291 3.13 28.67 12.05
N ASN A 292 3.21 29.93 11.61
CA ASN A 292 2.64 31.09 12.29
C ASN A 292 1.14 30.96 12.65
N GLU A 293 0.31 30.39 11.77
CA GLU A 293 -1.12 30.20 12.03
C GLU A 293 -1.37 29.28 13.23
N ILE A 294 -0.61 28.18 13.33
CA ILE A 294 -0.66 27.26 14.46
C ILE A 294 -0.16 27.94 15.73
N VAL A 295 0.91 28.75 15.63
CA VAL A 295 1.43 29.53 16.77
C VAL A 295 0.35 30.46 17.31
N ASP A 296 -0.25 31.29 16.45
CA ASP A 296 -1.31 32.23 16.83
C ASP A 296 -2.51 31.51 17.43
N PHE A 297 -2.91 30.37 16.83
CA PHE A 297 -3.99 29.55 17.36
C PHE A 297 -3.69 29.01 18.76
N LEU A 298 -2.51 28.43 18.98
CA LEU A 298 -2.12 27.90 20.29
C LEU A 298 -2.04 29.03 21.34
N ILE A 299 -1.54 30.22 20.97
CA ILE A 299 -1.52 31.40 21.87
C ILE A 299 -2.94 31.79 22.26
N SER A 300 -3.85 31.82 21.28
CA SER A 300 -5.25 32.21 21.51
C SER A 300 -6.00 31.27 22.48
N LYS A 301 -5.52 30.03 22.64
CA LYS A 301 -6.12 29.02 23.52
C LYS A 301 -5.65 29.10 24.97
N ASN A 302 -4.88 30.14 25.35
CA ASN A 302 -4.36 30.32 26.71
C ASN A 302 -3.57 29.12 27.25
N ILE A 303 -2.96 28.33 26.35
CA ILE A 303 -2.05 27.25 26.72
C ILE A 303 -0.95 27.88 27.55
N ASN A 304 -0.70 27.40 28.77
CA ASN A 304 0.02 28.13 29.79
C ASN A 304 1.49 28.26 29.40
N TYR A 305 1.81 29.37 28.74
CA TYR A 305 3.18 29.73 28.44
C TYR A 305 3.91 29.92 29.77
N CYS A 306 4.85 29.03 30.08
CA CYS A 306 6.05 29.48 30.77
C CYS A 306 6.82 30.42 29.82
N LYS A 307 6.25 31.63 29.63
CA LYS A 307 6.69 32.78 28.82
C LYS A 307 8.18 33.10 29.08
N LYS A 308 8.70 32.69 30.23
CA LYS A 308 10.08 32.86 30.71
C LYS A 308 11.08 31.82 30.18
N ALA A 309 10.68 30.57 29.99
CA ALA A 309 11.53 29.53 29.38
C ALA A 309 11.65 29.74 27.87
N PHE A 310 10.53 30.12 27.26
CA PHE A 310 10.38 30.40 25.83
C PHE A 310 11.26 31.58 25.33
N LEU A 311 11.37 32.67 26.10
CA LEU A 311 12.27 33.80 25.78
C LEU A 311 13.76 33.49 26.00
N MET A 312 14.12 32.49 26.83
CA MET A 312 15.53 32.11 27.08
C MET A 312 16.11 31.27 25.93
N GLN A 313 15.31 30.42 25.27
CA GLN A 313 15.76 29.61 24.12
C GLN A 313 15.79 30.40 22.78
N LEU A 314 15.02 31.47 22.65
CA LEU A 314 14.99 32.33 21.45
C LEU A 314 16.28 33.15 21.20
N LYS A 315 17.25 33.16 22.13
CA LYS A 315 18.51 33.89 21.93
C LYS A 315 19.49 33.18 20.98
N GLU A 316 19.40 31.87 20.80
CA GLU A 316 20.44 31.13 20.06
C GLU A 316 20.06 30.74 18.63
N THR A 317 18.77 30.63 18.25
CA THR A 317 18.41 29.97 16.97
C THR A 317 17.21 30.49 16.16
N THR A 318 16.55 31.62 16.47
CA THR A 318 15.35 32.04 15.69
C THR A 318 15.62 32.91 14.43
N PRO A 319 14.92 32.65 13.30
CA PRO A 319 14.85 33.53 12.12
C PRO A 319 14.28 34.92 12.44
N ARG A 320 14.71 35.95 11.69
CA ARG A 320 14.40 37.37 11.96
C ARG A 320 12.92 37.74 11.88
N SER A 321 12.09 37.02 11.14
CA SER A 321 10.67 37.34 10.89
C SER A 321 9.80 37.27 12.15
N LEU A 322 9.97 36.23 12.97
CA LEU A 322 9.22 36.03 14.22
C LEU A 322 9.62 36.98 15.35
N LYS A 323 10.83 37.55 15.30
CA LYS A 323 11.29 38.55 16.29
C LYS A 323 10.47 39.84 16.24
N PHE A 324 9.94 40.21 15.08
CA PHE A 324 9.25 41.50 14.89
C PHE A 324 7.76 41.47 15.24
N SER A 325 7.04 40.38 14.95
CA SER A 325 5.60 40.28 15.23
C SER A 325 5.30 40.24 16.73
N PHE A 326 6.13 39.54 17.52
CA PHE A 326 5.93 39.40 18.97
C PHE A 326 6.26 40.68 19.77
N LEU A 327 7.20 41.51 19.28
CA LEU A 327 7.55 42.78 19.92
C LEU A 327 6.59 43.92 19.55
N ALA A 328 5.91 43.84 18.40
CA ALA A 328 5.03 44.89 17.92
C ALA A 328 3.56 44.74 18.40
N GLY A 329 3.15 43.57 18.89
CA GLY A 329 1.75 43.29 19.26
C GLY A 329 1.33 43.72 20.66
N HIS A 330 2.25 44.02 21.58
CA HIS A 330 1.95 44.30 23.00
C HIS A 330 2.82 45.42 23.59
N THR A 331 2.73 46.63 23.02
CA THR A 331 3.02 47.88 23.75
C THR A 331 1.75 48.57 24.17
#